data_AF-A0A7Y5PZL4-F1
#
_entry.id   AF-A0A7Y5PZL4-F1
#
_cell.length_a   1.000
_cell.length_b   1.000
_cell.length_c   1.000
_cell.angle_alpha   90.00
_cell.angle_beta   90.00
_cell.angle_gamma   90.00
#
_symmetry.space_group_name_H-M   'P 1'
#
loop_
_entity.id
_entity.type
_entity.pdbx_description
1 polymer ?
#
loop_
_entity_poly.entity_id
_entity_poly.type
_entity_poly.pdbx_seq_one_letter_code
_entity_poly.pdbx_strand_id
1 'polypeptide(L)'
;MHEDRDEGQSYSDANLESAEYRERLKRKLNCLIAVLEVATAKVKQSLAGPAPDLERLTKIQKNLQDTLEVCLRARAALERRGGLPEDVSRDLAAAVNPDVLGFPTAPAESVVRREYRAAAAKSDEKARFRELPKIDKQMIGSVDLDELSRKLQG
;
A
#
# COMPACT_ATOMS: atom_id res chain seq x y z
N MET A 1 -7.38 -8.32 35.71
CA MET A 1 -7.12 -9.49 34.84
C MET A 1 -8.38 -9.68 34.00
N HIS A 2 -8.36 -9.32 32.72
CA HIS A 2 -9.46 -9.60 31.80
C HIS A 2 -8.92 -10.51 30.70
N GLU A 3 -9.19 -11.80 30.86
CA GLU A 3 -9.07 -12.79 29.81
C GLU A 3 -10.36 -12.74 28.99
N ASP A 4 -10.39 -11.96 27.92
CA ASP A 4 -11.40 -12.10 26.88
C ASP A 4 -11.11 -13.38 26.09
N ARG A 5 -11.66 -14.50 26.56
CA ARG A 5 -11.84 -15.71 25.76
C ARG A 5 -12.81 -15.38 24.63
N ASP A 6 -12.24 -15.09 23.47
CA ASP A 6 -13.00 -14.90 22.23
C ASP A 6 -13.27 -16.27 21.59
N GLU A 7 -14.25 -16.97 22.15
CA GLU A 7 -14.73 -18.24 21.62
C GLU A 7 -15.59 -17.99 20.37
N GLY A 8 -15.07 -18.40 19.20
CA GLY A 8 -15.89 -18.92 18.12
C GLY A 8 -16.72 -17.94 17.29
N GLN A 9 -16.43 -16.64 17.26
CA GLN A 9 -17.07 -15.76 16.26
C GLN A 9 -16.65 -16.17 14.86
N SER A 10 -17.62 -16.64 14.07
CA SER A 10 -17.45 -17.03 12.68
C SER A 10 -16.70 -15.95 11.91
N TYR A 11 -15.59 -16.31 11.29
CA TYR A 11 -14.81 -15.45 10.39
C TYR A 11 -15.61 -15.24 9.10
N SER A 12 -16.68 -14.45 9.13
CA SER A 12 -17.38 -14.00 7.94
C SER A 12 -16.66 -12.76 7.37
N ASP A 13 -16.54 -12.67 6.05
CA ASP A 13 -15.92 -11.51 5.35
C ASP A 13 -16.64 -10.19 5.73
N ALA A 14 -17.92 -10.28 6.10
CA ALA A 14 -18.72 -9.16 6.64
C ALA A 14 -18.18 -8.59 7.97
N ASN A 15 -17.53 -9.39 8.83
CA ASN A 15 -16.94 -8.90 10.07
C ASN A 15 -15.67 -8.08 9.85
N LEU A 16 -15.03 -8.20 8.67
CA LEU A 16 -13.87 -7.41 8.28
C LEU A 16 -14.24 -5.96 7.90
N GLU A 17 -15.53 -5.63 7.79
CA GLU A 17 -15.97 -4.24 7.55
C GLU A 17 -15.98 -3.40 8.84
N SER A 18 -16.13 -4.04 10.01
CA SER A 18 -16.06 -3.35 11.30
C SER A 18 -14.66 -2.77 11.57
N ALA A 19 -14.60 -1.46 11.80
CA ALA A 19 -13.35 -0.75 12.07
C ALA A 19 -12.66 -1.27 13.34
N GLU A 20 -13.42 -1.55 14.40
CA GLU A 20 -12.91 -2.07 15.67
C GLU A 20 -12.32 -3.48 15.52
N TYR A 21 -13.00 -4.36 14.77
CA TYR A 21 -12.51 -5.71 14.51
C TYR A 21 -11.21 -5.67 13.69
N ARG A 22 -11.14 -4.82 12.65
CA ARG A 22 -9.92 -4.61 11.87
C ARG A 22 -8.77 -4.09 12.72
N GLU A 23 -9.03 -3.15 13.62
CA GLU A 23 -7.99 -2.61 14.49
C GLU A 23 -7.48 -3.67 15.47
N ARG A 24 -8.38 -4.45 16.10
CA ARG A 24 -8.00 -5.56 16.98
C ARG A 24 -7.19 -6.61 16.24
N LEU A 25 -7.58 -6.97 15.02
CA LEU A 25 -6.86 -7.89 14.17
C LEU A 25 -5.48 -7.35 13.77
N LYS A 26 -5.39 -6.06 13.42
CA LYS A 26 -4.12 -5.38 13.12
C LYS A 26 -3.18 -5.40 14.33
N ARG A 27 -3.68 -5.15 15.54
CA ARG A 27 -2.87 -5.25 16.78
C ARG A 27 -2.35 -6.67 17.00
N LYS A 28 -3.22 -7.69 16.86
CA LYS A 28 -2.82 -9.11 16.95
C LYS A 28 -1.74 -9.45 15.92
N LEU A 29 -1.91 -8.99 14.68
CA LEU A 29 -0.97 -9.23 13.58
C LEU A 29 0.37 -8.54 13.78
N ASN A 30 0.37 -7.28 14.26
CA ASN A 30 1.60 -6.55 14.58
C ASN A 30 2.39 -7.23 15.71
N CYS A 31 1.70 -7.72 16.75
CA CYS A 31 2.34 -8.49 17.82
C CYS A 31 3.00 -9.76 17.28
N LEU A 32 2.30 -10.50 16.43
CA LEU A 32 2.83 -11.71 15.80
C LEU A 32 4.06 -11.42 14.92
N ILE A 33 4.01 -10.36 14.10
CA ILE A 33 5.16 -9.91 13.30
C ILE A 33 6.38 -9.65 14.19
N ALA A 34 6.20 -8.87 15.27
CA ALA A 34 7.31 -8.56 16.18
C ALA A 34 7.93 -9.83 16.80
N VAL A 35 7.10 -10.80 17.21
CA VAL A 35 7.59 -12.09 17.75
C VAL A 35 8.36 -12.88 16.69
N LEU A 36 7.87 -12.93 15.45
CA LEU A 36 8.54 -13.62 14.34
C LEU A 36 9.88 -12.98 13.97
N GLU A 37 9.98 -11.65 14.00
CA GLU A 37 11.23 -10.92 13.76
C GLU A 37 12.27 -11.25 14.84
N VAL A 38 11.87 -11.21 16.11
CA VAL A 38 12.73 -11.57 17.24
C VAL A 38 13.15 -13.04 17.16
N ALA A 39 12.23 -13.96 16.84
CA ALA A 39 12.55 -15.37 16.67
C ALA A 39 13.55 -15.59 15.52
N THR A 40 13.37 -14.89 14.41
CA THR A 40 14.28 -14.93 13.25
C THR A 40 15.67 -14.43 13.63
N ALA A 41 15.76 -13.32 14.38
CA ALA A 41 17.03 -12.79 14.87
C ALA A 41 17.74 -13.79 15.81
N LYS A 42 16.99 -14.44 16.70
CA LYS A 42 17.52 -15.49 17.60
C LYS A 42 18.05 -16.68 16.82
N VAL A 43 17.34 -17.16 15.81
CA VAL A 43 17.79 -18.28 14.97
C VAL A 43 19.07 -17.93 14.21
N LYS A 44 19.17 -16.71 13.66
CA LYS A 44 20.40 -16.20 13.04
C LYS A 44 21.57 -16.18 14.02
N GLN A 45 21.34 -15.76 15.26
CA GLN A 45 22.35 -15.78 16.30
C GLN A 45 22.76 -17.22 16.65
N SER A 46 21.81 -18.15 16.76
CA SER A 46 22.09 -19.57 17.00
C SER A 46 22.89 -20.21 15.85
N LEU A 47 22.63 -19.83 14.61
CA LEU A 47 23.40 -20.28 13.44
C LEU A 47 24.86 -19.77 13.44
N ALA A 48 25.10 -18.59 14.01
CA ALA A 48 26.44 -18.02 14.15
C ALA A 48 27.19 -18.53 15.41
N GLY A 49 26.52 -19.29 16.28
CA GLY A 49 27.10 -19.84 17.49
C GLY A 49 28.02 -21.05 17.22
N PRO A 50 28.74 -21.53 18.24
CA PRO A 50 29.59 -22.71 18.12
C PRO A 50 28.74 -23.99 17.95
N ALA A 51 29.15 -24.85 17.01
CA ALA A 51 28.49 -26.13 16.69
C ALA A 51 26.96 -26.04 16.46
N PRO A 52 26.50 -25.22 15.50
CA PRO A 52 25.08 -25.07 15.24
C PRO A 52 24.50 -26.32 14.58
N ASP A 53 23.29 -26.68 14.99
CA ASP A 53 22.45 -27.66 14.28
C ASP A 53 21.91 -27.01 12.99
N LEU A 54 22.75 -27.00 11.96
CA LEU A 54 22.52 -26.28 10.71
C LEU A 54 21.23 -26.71 10.01
N GLU A 55 20.95 -28.01 9.96
CA GLU A 55 19.78 -28.54 9.24
C GLU A 55 18.49 -28.06 9.92
N ARG A 56 18.38 -28.25 11.23
CA ARG A 56 17.19 -27.85 11.98
C ARG A 56 17.02 -26.33 11.96
N LEU A 57 18.09 -25.58 12.23
CA LEU A 57 18.03 -24.12 12.29
C LEU A 57 17.71 -23.48 10.94
N THR A 58 18.22 -24.03 9.82
CA THR A 58 17.88 -23.55 8.47
C THR A 58 16.41 -23.79 8.15
N LYS A 59 15.86 -24.96 8.50
CA LYS A 59 14.43 -25.26 8.34
C LYS A 59 13.56 -24.32 9.18
N ILE A 60 13.95 -24.09 10.44
CA ILE A 60 13.25 -23.16 11.32
C ILE A 60 13.29 -21.74 10.74
N GLN A 61 14.47 -21.28 10.29
CA GLN A 61 14.62 -19.95 9.70
C GLN A 61 13.70 -19.75 8.51
N LYS A 62 13.66 -20.73 7.59
CA LYS A 62 12.79 -20.69 6.41
C LYS A 62 11.32 -20.58 6.81
N ASN A 63 10.85 -21.44 7.73
CA ASN A 63 9.45 -21.41 8.18
C ASN A 63 9.08 -20.07 8.84
N LEU A 64 9.98 -19.48 9.62
CA LEU A 64 9.77 -18.17 10.24
C LEU A 64 9.69 -17.06 9.18
N GLN A 65 10.55 -17.10 8.17
CA GLN A 65 10.54 -16.15 7.05
C GLN A 65 9.25 -16.27 6.22
N ASP A 66 8.89 -17.49 5.81
CA ASP A 66 7.67 -17.75 5.03
C ASP A 66 6.42 -17.27 5.79
N THR A 67 6.36 -17.53 7.11
CA THR A 67 5.25 -17.08 7.96
C THR A 67 5.23 -15.55 8.09
N LEU A 68 6.39 -14.92 8.29
CA LEU A 68 6.51 -13.46 8.37
C LEU A 68 6.03 -12.78 7.08
N GLU A 69 6.39 -13.32 5.92
CA GLU A 69 5.92 -12.81 4.63
C GLU A 69 4.40 -12.89 4.47
N VAL A 70 3.79 -13.97 4.94
CA VAL A 70 2.32 -14.09 4.97
C VAL A 70 1.71 -13.05 5.90
N CYS A 71 2.25 -12.85 7.09
CA CYS A 71 1.76 -11.84 8.04
C CYS A 71 1.89 -10.41 7.48
N LEU A 72 2.99 -10.07 6.83
CA LEU A 72 3.19 -8.76 6.20
C LEU A 72 2.19 -8.52 5.06
N ARG A 73 1.95 -9.54 4.22
CA ARG A 73 0.93 -9.46 3.16
C ARG A 73 -0.47 -9.30 3.74
N ALA A 74 -0.82 -10.05 4.78
CA ALA A 74 -2.10 -9.92 5.47
C ALA A 74 -2.29 -8.52 6.06
N ARG A 75 -1.22 -7.93 6.63
CA ARG A 75 -1.26 -6.56 7.16
C ARG A 75 -1.53 -5.55 6.05
N ALA A 76 -0.81 -5.65 4.94
CA ALA A 76 -1.01 -4.77 3.79
C ALA A 76 -2.42 -4.90 3.19
N ALA A 77 -3.02 -6.10 3.22
CA ALA A 77 -4.39 -6.31 2.78
C ALA A 77 -5.42 -5.68 3.74
N LEU A 78 -5.21 -5.81 5.05
CA LEU A 78 -6.06 -5.20 6.08
C LEU A 78 -5.99 -3.66 6.06
N GLU A 79 -4.83 -3.09 5.79
CA GLU A 79 -4.64 -1.64 5.65
C GLU A 79 -5.32 -1.10 4.38
N ARG A 80 -5.22 -1.82 3.25
CA ARG A 80 -5.88 -1.45 1.99
C ARG A 80 -7.41 -1.50 2.07
N ARG A 81 -7.97 -2.47 2.79
CA ARG A 81 -9.43 -2.55 3.05
C ARG A 81 -9.93 -1.47 4.02
N GLY A 82 -9.03 -0.68 4.60
CA GLY A 82 -9.34 0.28 5.64
C GLY A 82 -9.42 1.76 5.25
N GLY A 83 -9.39 2.12 3.97
CA GLY A 83 -9.58 3.52 3.53
C GLY A 83 -11.03 3.80 3.14
N LEU A 84 -11.70 4.84 3.63
CA LEU A 84 -11.24 6.13 4.14
C LEU A 84 -11.75 6.43 5.58
N PRO A 85 -11.08 7.34 6.33
CA PRO A 85 -11.65 7.93 7.56
C PRO A 85 -13.04 8.51 7.27
N GLU A 86 -14.00 8.38 8.19
CA GLU A 86 -15.38 8.87 7.97
C GLU A 86 -15.44 10.37 7.63
N ASP A 87 -14.56 11.18 8.25
CA ASP A 87 -14.45 12.61 7.97
C ASP A 87 -13.96 12.90 6.54
N VAL A 88 -13.02 12.08 6.05
CA VAL A 88 -12.45 12.23 4.71
C VAL A 88 -13.37 11.60 3.66
N SER A 89 -14.12 10.55 4.02
CA SER A 89 -15.15 9.94 3.18
C SER A 89 -16.30 10.90 2.91
N ARG A 90 -16.69 11.70 3.90
CA ARG A 90 -17.77 12.68 3.76
C ARG A 90 -17.34 13.87 2.91
N ASP A 91 -16.13 14.38 3.11
CA ASP A 91 -15.55 15.45 2.29
C ASP A 91 -15.27 14.99 0.86
N LEU A 92 -14.85 13.73 0.64
CA LEU A 92 -14.73 13.16 -0.70
C LEU A 92 -16.10 12.89 -1.34
N ALA A 93 -17.09 12.41 -0.59
CA ALA A 93 -18.44 12.19 -1.12
C ALA A 93 -19.10 13.51 -1.55
N ALA A 94 -18.89 14.59 -0.78
CA ALA A 94 -19.30 15.94 -1.15
C ALA A 94 -18.53 16.49 -2.36
N ALA A 95 -17.26 16.09 -2.54
CA ALA A 95 -16.44 16.49 -3.70
C ALA A 95 -16.72 15.67 -4.97
N VAL A 96 -17.29 14.46 -4.85
CA VAL A 96 -17.51 13.52 -5.98
C VAL A 96 -18.97 13.51 -6.47
N ASN A 97 -19.94 13.92 -5.64
CA ASN A 97 -21.33 14.09 -6.06
C ASN A 97 -21.75 15.57 -6.13
N PRO A 98 -21.69 16.23 -7.30
CA PRO A 98 -22.27 17.57 -7.47
C PRO A 98 -23.81 17.58 -7.41
N ASP A 99 -24.47 16.41 -7.43
CA ASP A 99 -25.92 16.29 -7.52
C ASP A 99 -26.67 16.44 -6.18
N VAL A 100 -25.97 16.54 -5.05
CA VAL A 100 -26.62 16.75 -3.73
C VAL A 100 -27.06 18.20 -3.53
N LEU A 101 -26.64 19.14 -4.40
CA LEU A 101 -26.94 20.58 -4.25
C LEU A 101 -27.52 21.27 -5.50
N GLY A 102 -27.89 20.54 -6.56
CA GLY A 102 -28.66 21.13 -7.68
C GLY A 102 -27.92 22.18 -8.51
N PHE A 103 -26.59 22.06 -8.69
CA PHE A 103 -25.82 22.96 -9.55
C PHE A 103 -25.58 22.36 -10.95
N PRO A 104 -25.66 23.16 -12.04
CA PRO A 104 -25.60 22.66 -13.41
C PRO A 104 -24.25 22.01 -13.75
N THR A 105 -24.36 20.89 -14.46
CA THR A 105 -23.30 19.97 -14.88
C THR A 105 -22.28 20.59 -15.84
N ALA A 106 -21.00 20.57 -15.46
CA ALA A 106 -19.86 20.70 -16.37
C ALA A 106 -19.05 19.39 -16.35
N PRO A 107 -18.49 18.93 -17.49
CA PRO A 107 -17.86 17.63 -17.59
C PRO A 107 -16.57 17.56 -16.75
N ALA A 108 -16.48 16.51 -15.93
CA ALA A 108 -15.41 16.26 -14.98
C ALA A 108 -14.05 16.07 -15.66
N GLU A 109 -13.10 16.98 -15.41
CA GLU A 109 -11.68 16.72 -15.63
C GLU A 109 -11.06 16.06 -14.39
N SER A 110 -10.42 14.93 -14.61
CA SER A 110 -9.89 14.00 -13.60
C SER A 110 -8.87 14.63 -12.64
N VAL A 111 -8.99 14.28 -11.36
CA VAL A 111 -8.17 14.77 -10.23
C VAL A 111 -6.67 14.41 -10.36
N VAL A 112 -6.33 13.45 -11.21
CA VAL A 112 -4.93 13.11 -11.56
C VAL A 112 -4.18 14.31 -12.17
N ARG A 113 -4.89 15.32 -12.69
CA ARG A 113 -4.28 16.53 -13.27
C ARG A 113 -3.74 17.53 -12.25
N ARG A 114 -4.12 17.43 -10.96
CA ARG A 114 -3.83 18.51 -9.99
C ARG A 114 -2.42 18.47 -9.42
N GLU A 115 -1.87 17.28 -9.19
CA GLU A 115 -0.54 17.13 -8.57
C GLU A 115 0.60 17.41 -9.57
N TYR A 116 0.43 17.07 -10.85
CA TYR A 116 1.40 17.44 -11.90
C TYR A 116 1.38 18.94 -12.24
N ARG A 117 0.31 19.67 -11.91
CA ARG A 117 0.19 21.11 -12.23
C ARG A 117 0.98 22.01 -11.28
N ALA A 118 1.30 21.52 -10.08
CA ALA A 118 2.09 22.28 -9.10
C ALA A 118 3.59 22.29 -9.44
N ALA A 119 4.10 21.24 -10.11
CA ALA A 119 5.51 21.16 -10.53
C ALA A 119 5.82 22.08 -11.74
N ALA A 120 4.84 22.37 -12.59
CA ALA A 120 4.98 23.22 -13.79
C ALA A 120 4.81 24.73 -13.50
N ALA A 121 5.02 25.15 -12.24
CA ALA A 121 4.81 26.53 -11.79
C ALA A 121 6.06 27.42 -11.89
N LYS A 122 7.08 27.03 -12.66
CA LYS A 122 8.09 27.98 -13.17
C LYS A 122 7.48 28.71 -14.37
N SER A 123 7.27 30.03 -14.25
CA SER A 123 6.64 30.90 -15.26
C SER A 123 7.12 30.62 -16.71
N ASP A 124 8.43 30.39 -16.88
CA ASP A 124 9.05 30.16 -18.19
C ASP A 124 8.71 28.79 -18.78
N GLU A 125 8.47 27.79 -17.95
CA GLU A 125 8.18 26.42 -18.38
C GLU A 125 6.79 26.35 -19.03
N LYS A 126 5.84 27.12 -18.50
CA LYS A 126 4.49 27.23 -19.06
C LYS A 126 4.47 27.84 -20.46
N ALA A 127 5.41 28.75 -20.77
CA ALA A 127 5.55 29.30 -22.11
C ALA A 127 6.10 28.23 -23.08
N ARG A 128 7.13 27.49 -22.67
CA ARG A 128 7.68 26.38 -23.46
C ARG A 128 6.65 25.30 -23.75
N PHE A 129 5.84 24.92 -22.76
CA PHE A 129 4.78 23.92 -22.96
C PHE A 129 3.65 24.39 -23.88
N ARG A 130 3.45 25.70 -24.09
CA ARG A 130 2.48 26.21 -25.06
C ARG A 130 2.96 26.08 -26.49
N GLU A 131 4.27 26.10 -26.71
CA GLU A 131 4.89 25.97 -28.02
C GLU A 131 5.03 24.51 -28.46
N LEU A 132 4.94 23.56 -27.53
CA LEU A 132 5.07 22.13 -27.83
C LEU A 132 3.80 21.56 -28.48
N PRO A 133 3.94 20.72 -29.52
CA PRO A 133 2.82 20.04 -30.16
C PRO A 133 2.17 19.05 -29.19
N LYS A 134 0.89 18.76 -29.42
CA LYS A 134 0.16 17.71 -28.67
C LYS A 134 0.86 16.37 -28.90
N ILE A 135 1.09 15.63 -27.81
CA ILE A 135 1.64 14.28 -27.88
C ILE A 135 0.59 13.36 -28.50
N ASP A 136 0.89 12.83 -29.68
CA ASP A 136 0.03 11.86 -30.36
C ASP A 136 0.38 10.42 -29.94
N LYS A 137 -0.59 9.50 -30.05
CA LYS A 137 -0.43 8.08 -29.71
C LYS A 137 0.68 7.42 -30.52
N GLN A 138 0.87 7.83 -31.77
CA GLN A 138 1.95 7.33 -32.62
C GLN A 138 3.32 7.69 -32.07
N MET A 139 3.47 8.89 -31.49
CA MET A 139 4.73 9.33 -30.88
C MET A 139 5.10 8.48 -29.66
N ILE A 140 4.10 8.01 -28.91
CA ILE A 140 4.32 7.13 -27.76
C ILE A 140 4.74 5.73 -28.24
N GLY A 141 4.06 5.21 -29.26
CA GLY A 141 4.34 3.88 -29.82
C GLY A 141 5.68 3.78 -30.54
N SER A 142 6.22 4.89 -31.05
CA SER A 142 7.52 4.93 -31.74
C SER A 142 8.73 5.06 -30.80
N VAL A 143 8.53 5.17 -29.49
CA VAL A 143 9.64 5.29 -28.52
C VAL A 143 10.29 3.92 -28.30
N ASP A 144 11.59 3.82 -28.59
CA ASP A 144 12.41 2.68 -28.19
C ASP A 144 12.69 2.75 -26.68
N LEU A 145 11.96 1.93 -25.93
CA LEU A 145 12.07 1.88 -24.46
C LEU A 145 13.42 1.30 -24.00
N ASP A 146 14.06 0.46 -24.82
CA ASP A 146 15.34 -0.17 -24.48
C ASP A 146 16.51 0.80 -24.68
N GLU A 147 16.45 1.66 -25.69
CA GLU A 147 17.39 2.78 -25.84
C GLU A 147 17.20 3.81 -24.71
N LEU A 148 15.95 4.13 -24.37
CA LEU A 148 15.63 5.07 -23.30
C LEU A 148 16.11 4.58 -21.93
N SER A 149 15.90 3.29 -21.63
CA SER A 149 16.37 2.65 -20.40
C SER A 149 17.89 2.73 -20.26
N ARG A 150 18.63 2.45 -21.35
CA ARG A 150 20.10 2.55 -21.37
C ARG A 150 20.62 3.97 -21.13
N LYS A 151 19.93 5.00 -21.64
CA LYS A 151 20.31 6.41 -21.40
C LYS A 151 20.05 6.88 -19.97
N LEU A 152 19.05 6.31 -19.30
CA LEU A 152 18.67 6.69 -17.93
C LEU A 152 19.51 5.97 -16.86
N GLN A 153 20.09 4.81 -17.18
CA GLN A 153 20.95 4.02 -16.29
C GLN A 153 22.44 4.39 -16.37
N GLY A 154 22.77 5.59 -16.86
CA GLY A 154 24.15 6.07 -17.00
C GLY A 154 25.04 5.79 -15.78
#